data_AF-A0A933RDE5-F1
#
_entry.id   AF-A0A933RDE5-F1
#
_cell.length_a   1.000
_cell.length_b   1.000
_cell.length_c   1.000
_cell.angle_alpha   90.00
_cell.angle_beta   90.00
_cell.angle_gamma   90.00
#
_symmetry.space_group_name_H-M   'P 1'
#
loop_
_entity.id
_entity.type
_entity.pdbx_description
1 polymer ?
#
loop_
_entity_poly.entity_id
_entity_poly.type
_entity_poly.pdbx_seq_one_letter_code
_entity_poly.pdbx_strand_id
1 'polypeptide(L)' 'MSIDKRLTEDEVVAELASGMTIAIGGWASRRKPMSVVRAIRRSELTDL' A
#
# COMPACT_ATOMS: atom_id res chain seq x y z
N MET A 1 -25.98 -7.25 0.33
CA MET A 1 -25.32 -6.85 -0.93
C MET A 1 -23.85 -6.61 -0.60
N SER A 2 -22.92 -7.32 -1.23
CA SER A 2 -21.47 -7.10 -0.98
C SER A 2 -20.98 -5.98 -1.87
N ILE A 3 -20.18 -5.07 -1.32
CA ILE A 3 -19.50 -4.02 -2.09
C ILE A 3 -18.28 -4.64 -2.77
N ASP A 4 -18.07 -4.31 -4.05
CA ASP A 4 -16.84 -4.64 -4.76
C ASP A 4 -15.71 -3.71 -4.28
N LYS A 5 -14.60 -4.30 -3.82
CA LYS A 5 -13.46 -3.59 -3.24
C LYS A 5 -12.18 -3.76 -4.06
N ARG A 6 -12.31 -4.20 -5.31
CA ARG A 6 -11.16 -4.29 -6.21
C ARG A 6 -10.64 -2.88 -6.50
N LEU A 7 -9.34 -2.71 -6.30
CA LEU A 7 -8.59 -1.48 -6.55
C LEU A 7 -7.26 -1.86 -7.21
N THR A 8 -6.73 -0.97 -8.05
CA THR A 8 -5.35 -0.97 -8.53
C THR A 8 -4.39 -0.54 -7.42
N GLU A 9 -3.08 -0.80 -7.57
CA GLU A 9 -2.12 -0.35 -6.56
C GLU A 9 -2.06 1.17 -6.41
N ASP A 10 -2.24 1.92 -7.49
CA ASP A 10 -2.19 3.38 -7.45
C ASP A 10 -3.44 3.96 -6.76
N GLU A 11 -4.62 3.35 -6.94
CA GLU A 11 -5.83 3.70 -6.18
C GLU A 11 -5.67 3.39 -4.69
N VAL A 12 -5.00 2.29 -4.32
CA VAL A 12 -4.68 2.01 -2.90
C VAL A 12 -3.75 3.08 -2.33
N VAL A 13 -2.75 3.51 -3.08
CA VAL A 13 -1.79 4.54 -2.62
C VAL A 13 -2.44 5.92 -2.51
N ALA A 14 -3.42 6.24 -3.36
CA ALA A 14 -4.15 7.50 -3.31
C ALA A 14 -4.96 7.71 -2.00
N GLU A 15 -5.31 6.61 -1.31
CA GLU A 15 -6.02 6.64 -0.03
C GLU A 15 -5.08 6.81 1.19
N LEU A 16 -3.77 6.80 0.98
CA LEU A 16 -2.77 6.98 2.04
C LEU A 16 -2.35 8.45 2.17
N ALA A 17 -1.79 8.80 3.32
CA ALA A 17 -1.23 10.13 3.58
C ALA A 17 0.13 10.06 4.26
N SER A 18 0.96 11.07 4.03
CA SER A 18 2.24 11.25 4.74
C SER A 18 2.01 11.33 6.25
N GLY A 19 2.90 10.75 7.06
CA GLY A 19 2.73 10.65 8.52
C GLY A 19 1.96 9.41 9.00
N MET A 20 1.41 8.59 8.09
CA MET A 20 0.63 7.41 8.47
C MET A 20 1.52 6.24 8.87
N THR A 21 1.28 5.67 10.05
CA THR A 21 1.85 4.36 10.41
C THR A 21 1.14 3.23 9.66
N ILE A 22 1.89 2.49 8.84
CA ILE A 22 1.36 1.38 8.03
C ILE A 22 1.97 0.04 8.48
N ALA A 23 1.12 -0.97 8.72
CA ALA A 23 1.56 -2.33 9.00
C ALA A 23 1.75 -3.14 7.71
N ILE A 24 2.95 -3.71 7.49
CA ILE A 24 3.26 -4.55 6.32
C ILE A 24 3.32 -6.03 6.70
N GLY A 25 2.35 -6.79 6.19
CA GLY A 25 2.29 -8.25 6.35
C GLY A 25 3.43 -9.02 5.66
N GLY A 26 3.39 -10.35 5.75
CA GLY A 26 4.43 -11.25 5.22
C GLY A 26 5.56 -11.53 6.23
N TRP A 27 6.43 -12.49 5.92
CA TRP A 27 7.48 -12.98 6.84
C TRP A 27 8.85 -12.96 6.17
N ALA A 28 9.82 -12.24 6.74
CA ALA A 28 11.12 -12.00 6.10
C ALA A 28 10.93 -11.61 4.62
N SER A 29 11.49 -12.38 3.68
CA SER A 29 11.33 -12.20 2.24
C SER A 29 10.08 -12.87 1.63
N ARG A 30 9.24 -13.54 2.42
CA ARG A 30 8.08 -14.32 1.94
C ARG A 30 6.79 -13.52 1.95
N ARG A 31 6.13 -13.48 0.79
CA ARG A 31 4.80 -12.87 0.57
C ARG A 31 4.72 -11.41 1.06
N LYS A 32 5.81 -10.66 0.95
CA LYS A 32 5.77 -9.20 1.13
C LYS A 32 4.99 -8.59 -0.04
N PRO A 33 4.08 -7.62 0.22
CA PRO A 33 3.26 -7.00 -0.83
C PRO A 33 4.09 -6.00 -1.65
N MET A 34 5.13 -6.49 -2.33
CA MET A 34 6.14 -5.65 -2.97
C MET A 34 5.60 -4.85 -4.17
N SER A 35 4.47 -5.23 -4.78
CA SER A 35 3.82 -4.39 -5.80
C SER A 35 3.33 -3.07 -5.18
N VAL A 36 2.61 -3.14 -4.07
CA VAL A 36 2.13 -1.96 -3.31
C VAL A 36 3.30 -1.16 -2.73
N VAL A 37 4.30 -1.82 -2.12
CA VAL A 37 5.49 -1.11 -1.61
C VAL A 37 6.21 -0.34 -2.74
N ARG A 38 6.27 -0.90 -3.95
CA ARG A 38 6.83 -0.20 -5.11
C ARG A 38 5.94 0.94 -5.59
N ALA A 39 4.62 0.84 -5.46
CA ALA A 39 3.71 1.94 -5.76
C ALA A 39 3.89 3.10 -4.78
N ILE A 40 3.95 2.81 -3.47
CA ILE A 40 4.29 3.80 -2.43
C ILE A 40 5.62 4.48 -2.75
N ARG A 41 6.66 3.71 -3.11
CA ARG A 41 7.97 4.27 -3.49
C ARG A 41 7.92 5.22 -4.71
N ARG A 42 6.95 5.07 -5.61
CA ARG A 42 6.77 5.96 -6.77
C ARG A 42 5.95 7.22 -6.45
N SER A 43 5.28 7.25 -5.30
CA SER A 43 4.43 8.36 -4.87
C SER A 43 5.22 9.49 -4.21
N GLU A 44 4.54 10.59 -3.88
CA GLU A 44 5.08 11.72 -3.12
C GLU A 44 4.91 11.57 -1.60
N LEU A 45 4.43 10.41 -1.12
CA LEU A 45 4.27 10.14 0.30
C LEU A 45 5.61 10.14 1.03
N THR A 46 5.64 10.74 2.20
CA THR A 46 6.82 10.83 3.07
C THR A 46 6.42 10.53 4.52
N ASP A 47 7.40 10.22 5.36
CA ASP A 47 7.19 10.01 6.80
C ASP A 47 6.13 8.94 7.12
N LEU A 48 6.22 7.77 6.50
CA LEU A 48 5.35 6.60 6.74
C LEU A 48 5.87 5.71 7.88
#